data_AF-A0A6N7PNV9-F1
#
_entry.id   AF-A0A6N7PNV9-F1
#
_cell.length_a   1.000
_cell.length_b   1.000
_cell.length_c   1.000
_cell.angle_alpha   90.00
_cell.angle_beta   90.00
_cell.angle_gamma   90.00
#
_symmetry.space_group_name_H-M   'P 1'
#
loop_
_entity.id
_entity.type
_entity.pdbx_description
1 polymer ?
#
loop_
_entity_poly.entity_id
_entity_poly.type
_entity_poly.pdbx_seq_one_letter_code
_entity_poly.pdbx_strand_id
1 'polypeptide(L)'
;MKGPPGASGPTPPSPGRGSSRRVFSELPANAEPKPTREFGASPTNPEDKPISTLGARRLLSPPPQRMPTPTPPPPAPTFSRGITPPPPSVTPRSWAPAPSTQRRTPLPPPVQAPRTISTIPPPPTSPPPSSLAHSTSRPPGAPRSGGLASAARVAIDPGLATPAARVLDELVALETNERLLIVHDRQNDSVARAFEQVGLERRARVERIDAEALAPRPWGRFPPEVLAALPGADVTLFAATYEEGEYDARHTFVTLATANRARHVHIVGTSRRAFVNSMLASSTRVFDLIAALRGAMRPHARLQVRSQAGTSLEVEMAPNLRWFANGSTIRSGQWLNVPYGALVTSPAQVTGTYVVDASMGGGYGSRLGSLSSRPIRLTFEGGRVQRVECRDASVKAYVEKFIGDAMGHDRVGLLSLGANIGIAAPLGELIHDENMPGVHLSLGENFASRTGALWTSHGQLSFAAADTDVDLDGEPLIRHGRYVRLV
;
A
#
# COMPACT_ATOMS: atom_id res chain seq x y z
N MET A 1 -51.95 -46.45 39.01
CA MET A 1 -51.62 -47.65 39.82
C MET A 1 -50.27 -48.17 39.38
N LYS A 2 -49.51 -48.76 40.33
CA LYS A 2 -48.43 -49.78 40.22
C LYS A 2 -47.53 -49.84 38.97
N GLY A 3 -46.21 -49.90 39.22
CA GLY A 3 -45.18 -50.28 38.24
C GLY A 3 -44.84 -51.79 38.24
N PRO A 4 -43.54 -52.18 38.25
CA PRO A 4 -42.90 -52.99 37.19
C PRO A 4 -42.66 -54.48 37.54
N PRO A 5 -42.08 -55.29 36.62
CA PRO A 5 -40.65 -55.69 36.64
C PRO A 5 -40.02 -55.74 35.21
N GLY A 6 -38.79 -56.20 34.92
CA GLY A 6 -37.62 -56.63 35.72
C GLY A 6 -36.84 -57.83 35.12
N ALA A 7 -35.57 -58.04 35.54
CA ALA A 7 -34.67 -59.20 35.27
C ALA A 7 -34.14 -59.44 33.83
N SER A 8 -33.07 -60.23 33.57
CA SER A 8 -31.63 -60.16 33.97
C SER A 8 -30.84 -61.42 33.53
N GLY A 9 -29.74 -61.23 32.76
CA GLY A 9 -28.50 -62.07 32.75
C GLY A 9 -28.42 -63.29 31.78
N PRO A 10 -27.23 -63.94 31.58
CA PRO A 10 -25.87 -63.62 32.09
C PRO A 10 -24.71 -63.64 31.04
N THR A 11 -23.53 -63.13 31.42
CA THR A 11 -22.16 -63.34 30.83
C THR A 11 -21.35 -64.30 31.75
N PRO A 12 -20.12 -64.84 31.47
CA PRO A 12 -18.87 -64.20 30.92
C PRO A 12 -18.07 -65.21 30.01
N PRO A 13 -16.70 -65.23 29.80
CA PRO A 13 -15.59 -64.42 30.34
C PRO A 13 -14.52 -63.88 29.34
N SER A 14 -13.69 -62.96 29.87
CA SER A 14 -12.43 -62.46 29.29
C SER A 14 -11.24 -62.83 30.19
N PRO A 15 -9.99 -62.83 29.68
CA PRO A 15 -9.07 -61.71 29.97
C PRO A 15 -8.09 -61.38 28.80
N GLY A 16 -7.39 -60.23 28.75
CA GLY A 16 -7.39 -59.03 29.60
C GLY A 16 -6.16 -58.12 29.37
N ARG A 17 -6.12 -56.97 30.07
CA ARG A 17 -5.02 -55.97 30.20
C ARG A 17 -4.73 -55.06 28.97
N GLY A 18 -4.68 -53.72 29.11
CA GLY A 18 -5.05 -52.88 30.27
C GLY A 18 -4.75 -51.37 30.15
N SER A 19 -5.29 -50.60 31.12
CA SER A 19 -4.96 -49.19 31.51
C SER A 19 -5.30 -48.06 30.50
N SER A 20 -6.41 -47.29 30.63
CA SER A 20 -6.80 -46.27 31.65
C SER A 20 -6.12 -44.89 31.46
N ARG A 21 -6.81 -43.86 30.92
CA ARG A 21 -7.81 -42.91 31.54
C ARG A 21 -7.24 -41.88 32.53
N ARG A 22 -7.39 -40.57 32.21
CA ARG A 22 -8.10 -39.47 32.95
C ARG A 22 -7.66 -38.08 32.38
N VAL A 23 -8.53 -37.13 31.99
CA VAL A 23 -9.55 -36.25 32.67
C VAL A 23 -9.03 -34.81 32.86
N PHE A 24 -9.94 -33.84 32.65
CA PHE A 24 -9.79 -32.37 32.78
C PHE A 24 -9.33 -31.86 34.16
N SER A 25 -8.76 -30.65 34.18
CA SER A 25 -8.77 -29.72 35.32
C SER A 25 -8.66 -28.26 34.85
N GLU A 26 -9.36 -27.33 35.52
CA GLU A 26 -9.37 -25.89 35.22
C GLU A 26 -8.21 -25.11 35.92
N LEU A 27 -8.20 -23.80 35.69
CA LEU A 27 -7.20 -22.76 36.03
C LEU A 27 -6.80 -22.63 37.51
N PRO A 28 -5.69 -21.92 37.77
CA PRO A 28 -5.80 -20.69 38.56
C PRO A 28 -5.21 -19.44 37.87
N ALA A 29 -5.53 -18.26 38.42
CA ALA A 29 -5.15 -16.95 37.89
C ALA A 29 -3.85 -16.37 38.50
N ASN A 30 -3.40 -15.26 37.89
CA ASN A 30 -2.40 -14.28 38.37
C ASN A 30 -0.92 -14.69 38.46
N ALA A 31 -0.16 -14.29 37.44
CA ALA A 31 1.18 -13.69 37.60
C ALA A 31 1.52 -12.80 36.40
N GLU A 32 1.77 -11.51 36.61
CA GLU A 32 2.27 -10.59 35.58
C GLU A 32 3.76 -10.81 35.29
N PRO A 33 4.21 -10.82 34.03
CA PRO A 33 5.59 -10.53 33.67
C PRO A 33 5.77 -9.03 33.36
N LYS A 34 6.62 -8.36 34.14
CA LYS A 34 7.02 -6.95 33.92
C LYS A 34 7.64 -6.75 32.53
N PRO A 35 7.42 -5.62 31.84
CA PRO A 35 8.09 -5.32 30.58
C PRO A 35 9.58 -5.03 30.81
N THR A 36 10.44 -5.74 30.07
CA THR A 36 11.89 -5.52 30.03
C THR A 36 12.19 -4.18 29.36
N ARG A 37 13.08 -3.37 29.94
CA ARG A 37 13.54 -2.11 29.34
C ARG A 37 14.60 -2.34 28.25
N GLU A 38 14.47 -1.55 27.20
CA GLU A 38 15.53 -0.86 26.44
C GLU A 38 16.77 -1.65 25.97
N PHE A 39 16.86 -1.87 24.65
CA PHE A 39 18.00 -1.58 23.76
C PHE A 39 17.46 -1.70 22.32
N GLY A 40 17.64 -0.79 21.36
CA GLY A 40 18.31 0.50 21.28
C GLY A 40 17.90 1.16 19.95
N ALA A 41 17.78 2.48 19.92
CA ALA A 41 17.32 3.21 18.73
C ALA A 41 18.37 3.15 17.60
N SER A 42 17.94 2.83 16.38
CA SER A 42 18.76 3.04 15.18
C SER A 42 18.87 4.53 14.84
N PRO A 43 19.99 4.98 14.26
CA PRO A 43 20.43 6.37 14.34
C PRO A 43 19.62 7.33 13.47
N THR A 44 19.41 8.53 14.03
CA THR A 44 18.89 9.70 13.33
C THR A 44 19.90 10.23 12.30
N ASN A 45 19.41 10.65 11.12
CA ASN A 45 20.22 11.25 10.07
C ASN A 45 20.65 12.68 10.46
N PRO A 46 21.94 13.05 10.45
CA PRO A 46 22.40 14.36 10.90
C PRO A 46 22.72 15.32 9.72
N GLU A 47 21.75 16.14 9.33
CA GLU A 47 21.97 17.31 8.47
C GLU A 47 21.27 18.53 9.09
N ASP A 48 22.04 19.35 9.83
CA ASP A 48 21.88 20.81 9.95
C ASP A 48 22.92 21.40 10.94
N LYS A 49 24.09 21.80 10.41
CA LYS A 49 25.00 22.77 11.05
C LYS A 49 25.69 23.61 9.98
N PRO A 50 25.58 24.95 10.00
CA PRO A 50 26.28 25.80 9.06
C PRO A 50 27.77 25.89 9.41
N ILE A 51 28.62 25.89 8.38
CA ILE A 51 30.03 26.25 8.47
C ILE A 51 30.14 27.77 8.29
N SER A 52 30.88 28.44 9.18
CA SER A 52 31.42 29.78 8.91
C SER A 52 32.81 29.96 9.54
N THR A 53 33.56 30.89 8.99
CA THR A 53 35.03 30.97 9.06
C THR A 53 35.58 31.90 10.14
N LEU A 54 36.89 31.74 10.41
CA LEU A 54 37.86 32.63 11.08
C LEU A 54 37.35 33.91 11.80
N GLY A 55 37.78 34.09 13.06
CA GLY A 55 37.80 35.41 13.69
C GLY A 55 38.25 35.40 15.15
N ALA A 56 39.49 35.81 15.43
CA ALA A 56 39.99 35.90 16.81
C ALA A 56 39.65 37.24 17.48
N ARG A 57 39.13 37.21 18.71
CA ARG A 57 39.67 37.92 19.90
C ARG A 57 38.76 37.76 21.12
N ARG A 58 39.35 37.45 22.28
CA ARG A 58 38.68 37.59 23.59
C ARG A 58 38.54 39.07 23.94
N LEU A 59 37.32 39.51 24.23
CA LEU A 59 37.05 40.69 25.06
C LEU A 59 36.06 40.27 26.15
N LEU A 60 36.39 40.63 27.39
CA LEU A 60 35.56 40.36 28.57
C LEU A 60 34.40 41.36 28.63
N SER A 61 33.20 40.87 28.94
CA SER A 61 32.01 41.70 29.19
C SER A 61 31.50 41.49 30.62
N PRO A 62 30.93 42.52 31.27
CA PRO A 62 30.62 42.55 32.70
C PRO A 62 29.39 41.70 33.11
N PRO A 63 29.21 41.42 34.42
CA PRO A 63 28.11 40.57 34.92
C PRO A 63 26.71 41.17 34.70
N PRO A 64 25.66 40.32 34.66
CA PRO A 64 24.34 40.70 34.19
C PRO A 64 23.54 41.55 35.19
N GLN A 65 22.82 42.55 34.66
CA GLN A 65 21.79 43.28 35.40
C GLN A 65 20.51 42.44 35.54
N ARG A 66 19.83 42.54 36.68
CA ARG A 66 18.54 41.88 36.93
C ARG A 66 17.44 42.52 36.09
N MET A 67 16.73 41.73 35.29
CA MET A 67 15.46 42.16 34.68
C MET A 67 14.30 42.07 35.70
N PRO A 68 13.31 42.98 35.65
CA PRO A 68 12.13 42.92 36.50
C PRO A 68 11.16 41.81 36.07
N THR A 69 10.43 41.26 37.04
CA THR A 69 9.37 40.26 36.82
C THR A 69 8.16 40.85 36.09
N PRO A 70 7.55 40.14 35.12
CA PRO A 70 6.37 40.63 34.40
C PRO A 70 5.12 40.67 35.30
N THR A 71 4.35 41.74 35.17
CA THR A 71 3.04 41.93 35.83
C THR A 71 1.96 41.09 35.12
N PRO A 72 1.02 40.44 35.85
CA PRO A 72 -0.06 39.68 35.21
C PRO A 72 -1.04 40.60 34.45
N PRO A 73 -1.69 40.11 33.38
CA PRO A 73 -2.63 40.88 32.59
C PRO A 73 -3.96 41.15 33.34
N PRO A 74 -4.68 42.24 33.01
CA PRO A 74 -5.97 42.56 33.62
C PRO A 74 -7.07 41.55 33.23
N PRO A 75 -8.11 41.37 34.06
CA PRO A 75 -9.21 40.46 33.77
C PRO A 75 -10.08 40.93 32.59
N ALA A 76 -10.58 39.96 31.82
CA ALA A 76 -11.45 40.22 30.67
C ALA A 76 -12.84 40.76 31.09
N PRO A 77 -13.48 41.61 30.26
CA PRO A 77 -14.77 42.22 30.59
C PRO A 77 -15.92 41.20 30.59
N THR A 78 -16.76 41.27 31.63
CA THR A 78 -17.94 40.43 31.82
C THR A 78 -19.09 40.86 30.91
N PHE A 79 -19.37 40.07 29.86
CA PHE A 79 -20.60 40.21 29.08
C PHE A 79 -21.78 39.48 29.74
N SER A 80 -22.61 40.23 30.46
CA SER A 80 -23.94 39.77 30.86
C SER A 80 -24.84 39.62 29.62
N ARG A 81 -25.13 38.39 29.21
CA ARG A 81 -26.25 38.08 28.29
C ARG A 81 -27.34 37.33 29.05
N GLY A 82 -28.55 37.85 28.97
CA GLY A 82 -29.72 37.32 29.69
C GLY A 82 -30.08 35.91 29.26
N ILE A 83 -30.58 35.14 30.22
CA ILE A 83 -31.08 33.78 30.02
C ILE A 83 -32.49 33.87 29.42
N THR A 84 -32.62 33.55 28.14
CA THR A 84 -33.91 33.16 27.54
C THR A 84 -34.10 31.66 27.70
N PRO A 85 -35.22 31.16 28.26
CA PRO A 85 -35.44 29.74 28.43
C PRO A 85 -35.69 29.05 27.08
N PRO A 86 -35.20 27.80 26.88
CA PRO A 86 -35.51 27.03 25.68
C PRO A 86 -36.98 26.57 25.66
N PRO A 87 -37.60 26.42 24.47
CA PRO A 87 -38.91 25.80 24.34
C PRO A 87 -38.85 24.30 24.72
N PRO A 88 -39.96 23.71 25.19
CA PRO A 88 -39.97 22.36 25.76
C PRO A 88 -39.64 21.27 24.74
N SER A 89 -38.83 20.30 25.17
CA SER A 89 -38.46 19.12 24.41
C SER A 89 -39.65 18.18 24.19
N VAL A 90 -39.82 17.71 22.96
CA VAL A 90 -40.85 16.72 22.58
C VAL A 90 -40.19 15.45 22.09
N THR A 91 -40.06 14.46 22.98
CA THR A 91 -39.89 13.02 22.67
C THR A 91 -40.12 12.19 23.93
N PRO A 92 -40.55 10.91 23.85
CA PRO A 92 -41.20 10.22 22.73
C PRO A 92 -42.57 9.63 23.14
N ARG A 93 -43.54 9.56 22.22
CA ARG A 93 -44.69 8.66 22.43
C ARG A 93 -44.28 7.24 22.11
N SER A 94 -44.38 6.37 23.11
CA SER A 94 -44.29 4.93 22.96
C SER A 94 -45.41 4.41 22.05
N TRP A 95 -45.02 3.71 20.97
CA TRP A 95 -45.92 2.81 20.25
C TRP A 95 -45.55 1.37 20.57
N ALA A 96 -46.23 0.80 21.55
CA ALA A 96 -46.34 -0.65 21.67
C ALA A 96 -47.44 -1.13 20.70
N PRO A 97 -47.19 -2.14 19.86
CA PRO A 97 -48.23 -2.73 19.02
C PRO A 97 -49.09 -3.72 19.83
N ALA A 98 -50.40 -3.67 19.63
CA ALA A 98 -51.38 -4.64 20.13
C ALA A 98 -52.23 -5.14 18.93
N PRO A 99 -52.86 -6.33 19.03
CA PRO A 99 -52.79 -7.31 17.94
C PRO A 99 -53.89 -7.13 16.89
N SER A 100 -53.55 -7.40 15.62
CA SER A 100 -54.51 -7.62 14.56
C SER A 100 -54.53 -9.08 14.10
N THR A 101 -55.73 -9.53 13.73
CA THR A 101 -56.11 -10.94 13.60
C THR A 101 -55.68 -11.58 12.28
N GLN A 102 -55.49 -12.91 12.34
CA GLN A 102 -55.19 -13.74 11.18
C GLN A 102 -56.27 -13.63 10.08
N ARG A 103 -55.85 -13.39 8.83
CA ARG A 103 -56.48 -14.02 7.66
C ARG A 103 -55.39 -14.63 6.79
N ARG A 104 -55.40 -15.96 6.69
CA ARG A 104 -54.58 -16.71 5.75
C ARG A 104 -55.08 -16.47 4.32
N THR A 105 -54.18 -16.20 3.40
CA THR A 105 -54.36 -16.38 1.95
C THR A 105 -53.22 -17.27 1.41
N PRO A 106 -53.42 -17.98 0.27
CA PRO A 106 -52.68 -19.21 0.00
C PRO A 106 -51.28 -19.00 -0.58
N LEU A 107 -50.39 -19.98 -0.34
CA LEU A 107 -49.12 -20.12 -1.04
C LEU A 107 -49.35 -20.39 -2.55
N PRO A 108 -48.56 -19.80 -3.45
CA PRO A 108 -48.55 -20.18 -4.87
C PRO A 108 -47.92 -21.58 -5.05
N PRO A 109 -48.28 -22.32 -6.12
CA PRO A 109 -47.74 -23.65 -6.38
C PRO A 109 -46.27 -23.62 -6.83
N PRO A 110 -45.50 -24.71 -6.64
CA PRO A 110 -44.11 -24.78 -7.04
C PRO A 110 -43.97 -24.81 -8.56
N VAL A 111 -43.26 -23.82 -9.12
CA VAL A 111 -42.90 -23.80 -10.54
C VAL A 111 -41.75 -24.79 -10.79
N GLN A 112 -41.93 -25.65 -11.79
CA GLN A 112 -41.01 -26.73 -12.12
C GLN A 112 -39.72 -26.21 -12.75
N ALA A 113 -38.59 -26.84 -12.43
CA ALA A 113 -37.31 -26.57 -13.09
C ALA A 113 -37.34 -27.12 -14.54
N PRO A 114 -36.94 -26.33 -15.55
CA PRO A 114 -36.85 -26.82 -16.92
C PRO A 114 -35.68 -27.80 -17.07
N ARG A 115 -36.01 -29.07 -17.37
CA ARG A 115 -35.02 -30.04 -17.85
C ARG A 115 -34.65 -29.71 -19.29
N THR A 116 -33.43 -29.28 -19.53
CA THR A 116 -32.83 -29.22 -20.87
C THR A 116 -31.77 -30.30 -21.03
N ILE A 117 -32.09 -31.30 -21.85
CA ILE A 117 -31.10 -32.23 -22.42
C ILE A 117 -30.91 -31.80 -23.87
N SER A 118 -29.73 -31.28 -24.22
CA SER A 118 -29.29 -31.23 -25.61
C SER A 118 -27.76 -31.23 -25.69
N THR A 119 -27.26 -32.39 -26.08
CA THR A 119 -25.97 -32.71 -26.71
C THR A 119 -25.08 -31.52 -27.13
N ILE A 120 -23.87 -31.46 -26.56
CA ILE A 120 -22.71 -30.76 -27.15
C ILE A 120 -21.90 -31.79 -27.96
N PRO A 121 -21.62 -31.57 -29.26
CA PRO A 121 -20.79 -32.46 -30.07
C PRO A 121 -19.29 -32.25 -29.80
N PRO A 122 -18.44 -33.29 -29.96
CA PRO A 122 -16.98 -33.15 -29.90
C PRO A 122 -16.41 -32.37 -31.11
N PRO A 123 -15.20 -31.79 -31.01
CA PRO A 123 -14.58 -31.05 -32.09
C PRO A 123 -14.20 -31.94 -33.29
N PRO A 124 -14.14 -31.37 -34.52
CA PRO A 124 -13.86 -32.14 -35.73
C PRO A 124 -12.41 -32.65 -35.76
N THR A 125 -12.26 -33.96 -35.92
CA THR A 125 -11.01 -34.57 -36.37
C THR A 125 -10.80 -34.30 -37.87
N SER A 126 -9.54 -34.18 -38.28
CA SER A 126 -9.15 -34.07 -39.69
C SER A 126 -7.92 -34.95 -39.95
N PRO A 127 -7.73 -35.43 -41.19
CA PRO A 127 -7.27 -36.80 -41.41
C PRO A 127 -5.75 -36.97 -41.48
N PRO A 128 -5.24 -38.21 -41.30
CA PRO A 128 -3.85 -38.54 -41.58
C PRO A 128 -3.59 -38.62 -43.10
N PRO A 129 -2.44 -38.16 -43.61
CA PRO A 129 -1.96 -38.54 -44.94
C PRO A 129 -1.42 -39.98 -44.95
N SER A 130 -1.59 -40.65 -46.07
CA SER A 130 -1.38 -42.08 -46.25
C SER A 130 0.04 -42.47 -46.69
N SER A 131 0.52 -43.57 -46.10
CA SER A 131 1.36 -44.64 -46.68
C SER A 131 2.57 -44.35 -47.58
N LEU A 132 3.72 -44.84 -47.08
CA LEU A 132 4.69 -45.71 -47.79
C LEU A 132 5.50 -45.19 -49.00
N ALA A 133 6.81 -45.02 -48.76
CA ALA A 133 7.85 -45.59 -49.61
C ALA A 133 9.03 -46.07 -48.73
N HIS A 134 9.53 -47.29 -48.93
CA HIS A 134 10.69 -47.84 -48.23
C HIS A 134 12.01 -47.46 -48.94
N SER A 135 13.07 -47.16 -48.16
CA SER A 135 14.46 -47.38 -48.63
C SER A 135 15.44 -47.59 -47.46
N THR A 136 15.80 -48.86 -47.27
CA THR A 136 17.04 -49.46 -46.71
C THR A 136 18.08 -48.62 -45.91
N SER A 137 18.11 -48.86 -44.59
CA SER A 137 19.28 -49.20 -43.73
C SER A 137 20.75 -48.88 -44.12
N ARG A 138 21.46 -48.07 -43.30
CA ARG A 138 22.49 -48.53 -42.29
C ARG A 138 23.08 -47.33 -41.48
N PRO A 139 23.66 -47.55 -40.27
CA PRO A 139 24.15 -46.52 -39.34
C PRO A 139 25.71 -46.49 -39.22
N PRO A 140 26.30 -45.75 -38.25
CA PRO A 140 26.26 -44.30 -38.05
C PRO A 140 27.67 -43.66 -38.09
N GLY A 141 27.78 -42.41 -38.53
CA GLY A 141 29.01 -41.62 -38.42
C GLY A 141 28.83 -40.47 -37.42
N ALA A 142 29.65 -40.42 -36.37
CA ALA A 142 29.64 -39.32 -35.40
C ALA A 142 30.46 -38.12 -35.90
N PRO A 143 29.95 -36.88 -35.74
CA PRO A 143 30.80 -35.71 -35.64
C PRO A 143 30.65 -35.02 -34.28
N ARG A 144 31.79 -35.01 -33.59
CA ARG A 144 32.25 -34.12 -32.51
C ARG A 144 31.36 -32.91 -32.16
N SER A 145 31.12 -32.78 -30.86
CA SER A 145 30.67 -31.56 -30.20
C SER A 145 31.59 -30.37 -30.50
N GLY A 146 31.01 -29.30 -31.02
CA GLY A 146 31.72 -28.06 -31.38
C GLY A 146 30.78 -26.88 -31.64
N GLY A 147 29.58 -26.91 -31.05
CA GLY A 147 28.62 -25.83 -31.13
C GLY A 147 28.71 -24.92 -29.93
N LEU A 148 29.40 -23.78 -30.07
CA LEU A 148 29.12 -22.62 -29.23
C LEU A 148 27.67 -22.24 -29.47
N ALA A 149 26.80 -22.55 -28.51
CA ALA A 149 25.43 -22.08 -28.53
C ALA A 149 25.47 -20.55 -28.43
N SER A 150 25.32 -19.89 -29.58
CA SER A 150 25.00 -18.48 -29.64
C SER A 150 23.69 -18.31 -28.87
N ALA A 151 23.80 -17.87 -27.61
CA ALA A 151 22.65 -17.57 -26.79
C ALA A 151 21.83 -16.53 -27.56
N ALA A 152 20.67 -16.96 -28.07
CA ALA A 152 19.79 -16.07 -28.79
C ALA A 152 19.51 -14.88 -27.88
N ARG A 153 19.97 -13.69 -28.27
CA ARG A 153 19.64 -12.44 -27.58
C ARG A 153 18.13 -12.29 -27.68
N VAL A 154 17.42 -12.77 -26.66
CA VAL A 154 15.99 -12.55 -26.49
C VAL A 154 15.80 -11.04 -26.60
N ALA A 155 15.02 -10.60 -27.59
CA ALA A 155 14.85 -9.19 -27.87
C ALA A 155 14.25 -8.52 -26.64
N ILE A 156 15.04 -7.64 -26.00
CA ILE A 156 14.61 -6.98 -24.76
C ILE A 156 13.63 -5.87 -25.14
N ASP A 157 12.61 -5.71 -24.29
CA ASP A 157 11.55 -4.75 -24.53
C ASP A 157 12.09 -3.31 -24.49
N PRO A 158 12.09 -2.57 -25.62
CA PRO A 158 12.67 -1.24 -25.69
C PRO A 158 11.91 -0.22 -24.82
N GLY A 159 10.64 -0.52 -24.47
CA GLY A 159 9.86 0.31 -23.56
C GLY A 159 10.30 0.20 -22.10
N LEU A 160 10.95 -0.91 -21.70
CA LEU A 160 11.39 -1.14 -20.32
C LEU A 160 12.81 -0.64 -20.04
N ALA A 161 13.67 -0.55 -21.06
CA ALA A 161 15.06 -0.10 -20.92
C ALA A 161 15.17 1.32 -20.34
N THR A 162 14.39 2.28 -20.84
CA THR A 162 14.44 3.68 -20.35
C THR A 162 13.96 3.83 -18.90
N PRO A 163 12.82 3.26 -18.46
CA PRO A 163 12.45 3.17 -17.04
C PRO A 163 13.51 2.51 -16.15
N ALA A 164 14.09 1.40 -16.59
CA ALA A 164 15.12 0.69 -15.82
C ALA A 164 16.42 1.52 -15.69
N ALA A 165 16.86 2.16 -16.78
CA ALA A 165 17.97 3.11 -16.79
C ALA A 165 17.71 4.26 -15.82
N ARG A 166 16.53 4.89 -15.85
CA ARG A 166 16.18 5.96 -14.91
C ARG A 166 16.27 5.52 -13.44
N VAL A 167 15.77 4.33 -13.11
CA VAL A 167 15.89 3.82 -11.74
C VAL A 167 17.35 3.55 -11.36
N LEU A 168 18.14 2.90 -12.20
CA LEU A 168 19.54 2.60 -11.88
C LEU A 168 20.42 3.86 -11.83
N ASP A 169 20.23 4.80 -12.77
CA ASP A 169 21.08 5.98 -12.93
C ASP A 169 20.67 7.13 -11.99
N GLU A 170 19.37 7.41 -11.84
CA GLU A 170 18.88 8.60 -11.13
C GLU A 170 18.35 8.29 -9.71
N LEU A 171 17.79 7.10 -9.46
CA LEU A 171 17.20 6.76 -8.15
C LEU A 171 18.21 6.10 -7.20
N VAL A 172 18.99 5.12 -7.66
CA VAL A 172 20.05 4.50 -6.83
C VAL A 172 21.45 5.00 -7.15
N ALA A 173 21.68 5.60 -8.32
CA ALA A 173 23.01 5.99 -8.81
C ALA A 173 24.01 4.81 -8.79
N LEU A 174 23.70 3.79 -9.59
CA LEU A 174 24.51 2.57 -9.73
C LEU A 174 25.87 2.88 -10.36
N GLU A 175 26.94 2.55 -9.66
CA GLU A 175 28.32 2.75 -10.10
C GLU A 175 28.90 1.48 -10.77
N THR A 176 29.99 1.66 -11.52
CA THR A 176 30.74 0.55 -12.13
C THR A 176 31.33 -0.36 -11.05
N ASN A 177 31.27 -1.68 -11.30
CA ASN A 177 31.67 -2.74 -10.37
C ASN A 177 30.86 -2.83 -9.06
N GLU A 178 29.72 -2.17 -8.91
CA GLU A 178 28.81 -2.46 -7.79
C GLU A 178 28.04 -3.77 -8.02
N ARG A 179 27.68 -4.48 -6.94
CA ARG A 179 26.84 -5.68 -7.01
C ARG A 179 25.37 -5.31 -6.98
N LEU A 180 24.69 -5.60 -8.10
CA LEU A 180 23.25 -5.42 -8.29
C LEU A 180 22.58 -6.79 -8.18
N LEU A 181 21.82 -7.02 -7.09
CA LEU A 181 20.98 -8.21 -6.91
C LEU A 181 19.56 -7.91 -7.37
N ILE A 182 19.04 -8.68 -8.33
CA ILE A 182 17.69 -8.56 -8.88
C ILE A 182 16.89 -9.81 -8.49
N VAL A 183 15.79 -9.64 -7.76
CA VAL A 183 14.91 -10.73 -7.33
C VAL A 183 13.54 -10.50 -7.94
N HIS A 184 12.97 -11.51 -8.58
CA HIS A 184 11.67 -11.38 -9.25
C HIS A 184 10.78 -12.62 -9.18
N ASP A 185 9.50 -12.44 -9.48
CA ASP A 185 8.57 -13.52 -9.80
C ASP A 185 8.56 -13.84 -11.31
N ARG A 186 7.79 -14.85 -11.74
CA ARG A 186 7.76 -15.24 -13.16
C ARG A 186 7.11 -14.18 -14.06
N GLN A 187 6.15 -13.40 -13.55
CA GLN A 187 5.45 -12.38 -14.33
C GLN A 187 6.34 -11.16 -14.62
N ASN A 188 7.31 -10.87 -13.75
CA ASN A 188 8.21 -9.72 -13.85
C ASN A 188 9.58 -10.06 -14.47
N ASP A 189 9.79 -11.25 -15.05
CA ASP A 189 11.04 -11.61 -15.75
C ASP A 189 11.42 -10.58 -16.84
N SER A 190 10.43 -10.02 -17.56
CA SER A 190 10.69 -8.95 -18.56
C SER A 190 11.23 -7.65 -17.94
N VAL A 191 10.72 -7.25 -16.76
CA VAL A 191 11.20 -6.09 -16.01
C VAL A 191 12.60 -6.38 -15.45
N ALA A 192 12.78 -7.56 -14.84
CA ALA A 192 14.05 -7.99 -14.28
C ALA A 192 15.17 -8.08 -15.33
N ARG A 193 14.87 -8.54 -16.56
CA ARG A 193 15.81 -8.53 -17.70
C ARG A 193 16.19 -7.14 -18.17
N ALA A 194 15.27 -6.17 -18.15
CA ALA A 194 15.59 -4.79 -18.48
C ALA A 194 16.57 -4.20 -17.46
N PHE A 195 16.36 -4.45 -16.16
CA PHE A 195 17.31 -4.08 -15.12
C PHE A 195 18.65 -4.82 -15.24
N GLU A 196 18.64 -6.11 -15.61
CA GLU A 196 19.85 -6.91 -15.83
C GLU A 196 20.69 -6.34 -16.98
N GLN A 197 20.08 -6.07 -18.14
CA GLN A 197 20.78 -5.45 -19.28
C GLN A 197 21.37 -4.09 -18.90
N VAL A 198 20.55 -3.20 -18.34
CA VAL A 198 20.98 -1.84 -18.00
C VAL A 198 22.12 -1.89 -16.97
N GLY A 199 22.04 -2.74 -15.95
CA GLY A 199 23.12 -2.93 -14.98
C GLY A 199 24.43 -3.43 -15.62
N LEU A 200 24.35 -4.40 -16.54
CA LEU A 200 25.51 -4.89 -17.29
C LEU A 200 26.14 -3.81 -18.18
N GLU A 201 25.33 -2.92 -18.78
CA GLU A 201 25.82 -1.75 -19.54
C GLU A 201 26.60 -0.76 -18.67
N ARG A 202 26.20 -0.55 -17.40
CA ARG A 202 26.94 0.26 -16.40
C ARG A 202 28.16 -0.48 -15.84
N ARG A 203 28.42 -1.71 -16.28
CA ARG A 203 29.47 -2.61 -15.79
C ARG A 203 29.31 -2.98 -14.31
N ALA A 204 28.07 -3.11 -13.84
CA ALA A 204 27.78 -3.67 -12.53
C ALA A 204 27.96 -5.20 -12.54
N ARG A 205 28.26 -5.78 -11.37
CA ARG A 205 28.20 -7.22 -11.13
C ARG A 205 26.74 -7.61 -10.87
N VAL A 206 26.03 -7.97 -11.94
CA VAL A 206 24.60 -8.32 -11.85
C VAL A 206 24.42 -9.78 -11.47
N GLU A 207 23.53 -10.02 -10.52
CA GLU A 207 23.00 -11.34 -10.17
C GLU A 207 21.47 -11.27 -10.20
N ARG A 208 20.81 -12.21 -10.90
CA ARG A 208 19.35 -12.24 -11.03
C ARG A 208 18.78 -13.59 -10.59
N ILE A 209 17.77 -13.54 -9.73
CA ILE A 209 17.11 -14.70 -9.13
C ILE A 209 15.61 -14.66 -9.44
N ASP A 210 15.12 -15.68 -10.15
CA ASP A 210 13.70 -16.01 -10.20
C ASP A 210 13.32 -16.72 -8.89
N ALA A 211 12.69 -15.99 -7.97
CA ALA A 211 12.28 -16.52 -6.68
C ALA A 211 11.10 -17.52 -6.80
N GLU A 212 10.33 -17.45 -7.89
CA GLU A 212 9.18 -18.35 -8.13
C GLU A 212 9.62 -19.68 -8.73
N ALA A 213 10.80 -19.73 -9.36
CA ALA A 213 11.48 -20.97 -9.69
C ALA A 213 12.08 -21.69 -8.46
N LEU A 214 12.34 -20.96 -7.36
CA LEU A 214 12.86 -21.53 -6.11
C LEU A 214 11.75 -22.01 -5.17
N ALA A 215 10.67 -21.26 -5.02
CA ALA A 215 9.50 -21.67 -4.24
C ALA A 215 8.19 -21.16 -4.84
N PRO A 216 7.09 -21.96 -4.82
CA PRO A 216 5.79 -21.51 -5.26
C PRO A 216 5.24 -20.40 -4.36
N ARG A 217 4.39 -19.55 -4.94
CA ARG A 217 3.68 -18.46 -4.26
C ARG A 217 2.32 -18.93 -3.73
N PRO A 218 1.76 -18.30 -2.67
CA PRO A 218 2.28 -17.14 -1.96
C PRO A 218 3.43 -17.47 -1.01
N TRP A 219 4.48 -16.64 -1.02
CA TRP A 219 5.59 -16.72 -0.07
C TRP A 219 5.21 -16.20 1.31
N GLY A 220 4.91 -17.10 2.26
CA GLY A 220 4.86 -16.73 3.69
C GLY A 220 6.24 -16.36 4.27
N ARG A 221 7.32 -16.82 3.62
CA ARG A 221 8.73 -16.41 3.83
C ARG A 221 9.46 -16.51 2.48
N PHE A 222 10.47 -15.68 2.25
CA PHE A 222 11.31 -15.81 1.04
C PHE A 222 12.07 -17.14 1.00
N PRO A 223 12.40 -17.65 -0.20
CA PRO A 223 13.38 -18.73 -0.36
C PRO A 223 14.70 -18.39 0.36
N PRO A 224 15.30 -19.33 1.12
CA PRO A 224 16.55 -19.08 1.85
C PRO A 224 17.70 -18.59 0.95
N GLU A 225 17.75 -19.06 -0.30
CA GLU A 225 18.75 -18.70 -1.30
C GLU A 225 18.69 -17.21 -1.67
N VAL A 226 17.48 -16.65 -1.77
CA VAL A 226 17.26 -15.21 -2.01
C VAL A 226 17.82 -14.38 -0.86
N LEU A 227 17.61 -14.82 0.38
CA LEU A 227 18.12 -14.13 1.57
C LEU A 227 19.64 -14.29 1.72
N ALA A 228 20.19 -15.46 1.36
CA ALA A 228 21.62 -15.74 1.35
C ALA A 228 22.38 -14.91 0.30
N ALA A 229 21.71 -14.41 -0.74
CA ALA A 229 22.29 -13.52 -1.74
C ALA A 229 22.38 -12.04 -1.28
N LEU A 230 21.69 -11.61 -0.21
CA LEU A 230 21.67 -10.21 0.25
C LEU A 230 23.03 -9.66 0.73
N PRO A 231 23.88 -10.41 1.48
CA PRO A 231 25.16 -9.90 1.94
C PRO A 231 26.07 -9.45 0.80
N GLY A 232 26.64 -8.24 0.93
CA GLY A 232 27.52 -7.66 -0.09
C GLY A 232 26.81 -7.27 -1.40
N ALA A 233 25.48 -7.08 -1.40
CA ALA A 233 24.78 -6.36 -2.46
C ALA A 233 24.83 -4.84 -2.17
N ASP A 234 25.32 -4.05 -3.14
CA ASP A 234 25.37 -2.59 -3.04
C ASP A 234 24.01 -1.97 -3.43
N VAL A 235 23.31 -2.64 -4.37
CA VAL A 235 21.95 -2.33 -4.81
C VAL A 235 21.14 -3.63 -4.83
N THR A 236 19.92 -3.58 -4.32
CA THR A 236 18.96 -4.69 -4.42
C THR A 236 17.67 -4.22 -5.07
N LEU A 237 17.11 -5.02 -5.98
CA LEU A 237 15.83 -4.77 -6.61
C LEU A 237 14.92 -5.97 -6.39
N PHE A 238 13.68 -5.71 -5.98
CA PHE A 238 12.63 -6.73 -5.90
C PHE A 238 11.46 -6.34 -6.81
N ALA A 239 11.10 -7.20 -7.76
CA ALA A 239 10.01 -6.98 -8.72
C ALA A 239 9.02 -8.16 -8.72
N ALA A 240 7.82 -7.96 -8.18
CA ALA A 240 6.79 -9.01 -8.17
C ALA A 240 5.38 -8.44 -8.33
N THR A 241 4.43 -9.25 -8.79
CA THR A 241 3.01 -8.92 -8.64
C THR A 241 2.61 -8.91 -7.17
N TYR A 242 1.51 -8.25 -6.86
CA TYR A 242 0.93 -8.32 -5.52
C TYR A 242 0.24 -9.68 -5.35
N GLU A 243 0.62 -10.42 -4.30
CA GLU A 243 -0.09 -11.61 -3.84
C GLU A 243 -0.46 -11.47 -2.36
N GLU A 244 -1.63 -12.00 -2.01
CA GLU A 244 -2.16 -11.94 -0.64
C GLU A 244 -1.42 -12.95 0.27
N GLY A 245 -1.07 -12.53 1.48
CA GLY A 245 -0.27 -13.33 2.42
C GLY A 245 1.26 -13.15 2.35
N GLU A 246 1.79 -12.42 1.35
CA GLU A 246 3.25 -12.23 1.19
C GLU A 246 3.84 -11.00 1.91
N TYR A 247 3.05 -10.28 2.72
CA TYR A 247 3.51 -9.05 3.37
C TYR A 247 4.76 -9.28 4.25
N ASP A 248 4.73 -10.29 5.11
CA ASP A 248 5.83 -10.58 6.06
C ASP A 248 7.12 -11.01 5.36
N ALA A 249 7.01 -11.74 4.24
CA ALA A 249 8.15 -12.06 3.40
C ALA A 249 8.76 -10.79 2.80
N ARG A 250 7.95 -9.94 2.15
CA ARG A 250 8.40 -8.68 1.55
C ARG A 250 9.00 -7.73 2.59
N HIS A 251 8.38 -7.61 3.76
CA HIS A 251 8.89 -6.82 4.87
C HIS A 251 10.24 -7.34 5.38
N THR A 252 10.38 -8.67 5.54
CA THR A 252 11.65 -9.32 5.89
C THR A 252 12.75 -9.03 4.86
N PHE A 253 12.45 -9.13 3.56
CA PHE A 253 13.43 -8.84 2.50
C PHE A 253 13.91 -7.39 2.53
N VAL A 254 12.99 -6.42 2.60
CA VAL A 254 13.33 -4.98 2.69
C VAL A 254 14.18 -4.70 3.94
N THR A 255 13.80 -5.28 5.08
CA THR A 255 14.52 -5.12 6.36
C THR A 255 15.94 -5.68 6.28
N LEU A 256 16.12 -6.88 5.70
CA LEU A 256 17.45 -7.48 5.56
C LEU A 256 18.31 -6.76 4.50
N ALA A 257 17.72 -6.31 3.39
CA ALA A 257 18.43 -5.52 2.38
C ALA A 257 18.96 -4.20 2.94
N THR A 258 18.11 -3.46 3.66
CA THR A 258 18.49 -2.19 4.31
C THR A 258 19.48 -2.39 5.47
N ALA A 259 19.34 -3.46 6.26
CA ALA A 259 20.32 -3.83 7.28
C ALA A 259 21.70 -4.20 6.68
N ASN A 260 21.72 -4.84 5.51
CA ASN A 260 22.95 -5.08 4.72
C ASN A 260 23.45 -3.83 3.99
N ARG A 261 22.90 -2.64 4.29
CA ARG A 261 23.29 -1.34 3.74
C ARG A 261 23.09 -1.15 2.22
N ALA A 262 22.40 -2.06 1.56
CA ALA A 262 22.03 -1.91 0.15
C ALA A 262 21.13 -0.67 -0.07
N ARG A 263 21.16 -0.13 -1.28
CA ARG A 263 20.11 0.78 -1.79
C ARG A 263 19.00 -0.08 -2.40
N HIS A 264 17.82 -0.11 -1.77
CA HIS A 264 16.77 -1.06 -2.16
C HIS A 264 15.63 -0.43 -3.00
N VAL A 265 15.42 -0.96 -4.20
CA VAL A 265 14.30 -0.64 -5.09
C VAL A 265 13.19 -1.69 -4.90
N HIS A 266 12.00 -1.25 -4.50
CA HIS A 266 10.83 -2.12 -4.31
C HIS A 266 9.78 -1.88 -5.40
N ILE A 267 9.43 -2.90 -6.17
CA ILE A 267 8.44 -2.83 -7.26
C ILE A 267 7.42 -3.94 -7.02
N VAL A 268 6.22 -3.59 -6.54
CA VAL A 268 5.19 -4.58 -6.16
C VAL A 268 3.81 -4.23 -6.68
N GLY A 269 3.18 -5.17 -7.38
CA GLY A 269 1.83 -4.98 -7.94
C GLY A 269 1.79 -4.05 -9.15
N THR A 270 2.95 -3.81 -9.77
CA THR A 270 3.15 -2.93 -10.91
C THR A 270 3.04 -3.70 -12.22
N SER A 271 2.12 -3.31 -13.11
CA SER A 271 2.11 -3.83 -14.48
C SER A 271 3.22 -3.19 -15.32
N ARG A 272 3.65 -3.90 -16.38
CA ARG A 272 4.56 -3.36 -17.41
C ARG A 272 4.11 -1.97 -17.90
N ARG A 273 2.81 -1.81 -18.17
CA ARG A 273 2.24 -0.55 -18.65
C ARG A 273 2.37 0.55 -17.60
N ALA A 274 2.08 0.25 -16.33
CA ALA A 274 2.16 1.23 -15.28
C ALA A 274 3.61 1.65 -15.00
N PHE A 275 4.56 0.70 -14.95
CA PHE A 275 6.00 1.00 -14.83
C PHE A 275 6.49 1.96 -15.91
N VAL A 276 6.18 1.69 -17.18
CA VAL A 276 6.58 2.55 -18.30
C VAL A 276 5.98 3.96 -18.17
N ASN A 277 4.68 4.07 -17.90
CA ASN A 277 4.00 5.37 -17.86
C ASN A 277 4.30 6.19 -16.59
N SER A 278 4.65 5.55 -15.47
CA SER A 278 5.07 6.26 -14.26
C SER A 278 6.55 6.63 -14.21
N MET A 279 7.34 6.17 -15.18
CA MET A 279 8.76 6.48 -15.31
C MET A 279 9.04 7.37 -16.53
N LEU A 280 8.07 8.17 -16.98
CA LEU A 280 8.24 9.07 -18.13
C LEU A 280 9.01 10.36 -17.79
N ALA A 281 8.75 10.96 -16.62
CA ALA A 281 9.51 12.10 -16.12
C ALA A 281 10.85 11.65 -15.50
N SER A 282 11.88 12.50 -15.59
CA SER A 282 13.12 12.37 -14.83
C SER A 282 12.86 12.50 -13.33
N SER A 283 13.52 11.65 -12.55
CA SER A 283 13.51 11.62 -11.09
C SER A 283 13.88 12.98 -10.50
N THR A 284 14.92 13.63 -11.04
CA THR A 284 15.36 14.97 -10.61
C THR A 284 14.21 15.99 -10.65
N ARG A 285 13.52 16.13 -11.78
CA ARG A 285 12.35 17.05 -11.89
C ARG A 285 11.22 16.71 -10.92
N VAL A 286 10.99 15.43 -10.62
CA VAL A 286 9.99 15.00 -9.63
C VAL A 286 10.44 15.37 -8.21
N PHE A 287 11.72 15.20 -7.89
CA PHE A 287 12.29 15.56 -6.58
C PHE A 287 12.38 17.07 -6.37
N ASP A 288 12.73 17.83 -7.42
CA ASP A 288 12.75 19.31 -7.41
C ASP A 288 11.34 19.85 -7.14
N LEU A 289 10.31 19.28 -7.79
CA LEU A 289 8.92 19.63 -7.53
C LEU A 289 8.50 19.28 -6.09
N ILE A 290 8.84 18.09 -5.58
CA ILE A 290 8.58 17.73 -4.17
C ILE A 290 9.25 18.73 -3.21
N ALA A 291 10.48 19.15 -3.49
CA ALA A 291 11.21 20.13 -2.69
C ALA A 291 10.54 21.52 -2.76
N ALA A 292 10.13 21.97 -3.94
CA ALA A 292 9.41 23.23 -4.14
C ALA A 292 8.05 23.22 -3.43
N LEU A 293 7.29 22.12 -3.53
CA LEU A 293 6.03 21.92 -2.81
C LEU A 293 6.25 21.99 -1.29
N ARG A 294 7.25 21.26 -0.78
CA ARG A 294 7.61 21.28 0.66
C ARG A 294 7.98 22.69 1.13
N GLY A 295 8.67 23.46 0.31
CA GLY A 295 8.99 24.87 0.59
C GLY A 295 7.78 25.81 0.58
N ALA A 296 6.73 25.47 -0.18
CA ALA A 296 5.48 26.24 -0.23
C ALA A 296 4.51 25.92 0.92
N MET A 297 4.59 24.73 1.53
CA MET A 297 3.66 24.29 2.58
C MET A 297 3.89 25.02 3.91
N ARG A 298 2.96 25.92 4.26
CA ARG A 298 2.94 26.63 5.53
C ARG A 298 2.40 25.75 6.67
N PRO A 299 2.74 26.03 7.95
CA PRO A 299 2.26 25.25 9.10
C PRO A 299 0.73 25.16 9.26
N HIS A 300 0.01 26.16 8.75
CA HIS A 300 -1.45 26.24 8.73
C HIS A 300 -2.01 26.27 7.30
N ALA A 301 -1.29 25.67 6.35
CA ALA A 301 -1.70 25.65 4.95
C ALA A 301 -3.10 25.02 4.79
N ARG A 302 -3.89 25.59 3.89
CA ARG A 302 -5.20 25.05 3.50
C ARG A 302 -5.18 24.61 2.04
N LEU A 303 -5.76 23.44 1.78
CA LEU A 303 -6.00 22.97 0.41
C LEU A 303 -7.50 22.99 0.13
N GLN A 304 -7.88 23.58 -1.00
CA GLN A 304 -9.22 23.39 -1.58
C GLN A 304 -9.09 22.48 -2.80
N VAL A 305 -9.76 21.32 -2.76
CA VAL A 305 -9.65 20.29 -3.81
C VAL A 305 -11.00 20.12 -4.49
N ARG A 306 -11.02 20.17 -5.83
CA ARG A 306 -12.24 20.06 -6.64
C ARG A 306 -12.02 19.13 -7.84
N SER A 307 -13.07 18.46 -8.34
CA SER A 307 -12.99 17.76 -9.64
C SER A 307 -14.35 17.70 -10.34
N GLN A 308 -14.36 17.49 -11.67
CA GLN A 308 -15.59 17.34 -12.44
C GLN A 308 -16.41 16.10 -12.03
N ALA A 309 -15.78 15.06 -11.46
CA ALA A 309 -16.46 13.90 -10.91
C ALA A 309 -17.26 14.22 -9.61
N GLY A 310 -17.05 15.40 -9.04
CA GLY A 310 -17.73 15.91 -7.85
C GLY A 310 -16.92 15.82 -6.56
N THR A 311 -15.59 15.75 -6.63
CA THR A 311 -14.75 16.03 -5.46
C THR A 311 -14.93 17.50 -5.08
N SER A 312 -15.09 17.76 -3.78
CA SER A 312 -15.14 19.08 -3.16
C SER A 312 -14.72 18.93 -1.70
N LEU A 313 -13.43 19.17 -1.43
CA LEU A 313 -12.84 19.07 -0.10
C LEU A 313 -12.23 20.41 0.34
N GLU A 314 -12.37 20.70 1.63
CA GLU A 314 -11.47 21.59 2.37
C GLU A 314 -10.57 20.73 3.28
N VAL A 315 -9.28 21.01 3.25
CA VAL A 315 -8.26 20.34 4.06
C VAL A 315 -7.43 21.38 4.80
N GLU A 316 -7.23 21.17 6.10
CA GLU A 316 -6.36 22.02 6.92
C GLU A 316 -5.12 21.25 7.43
N MET A 317 -3.97 21.90 7.40
CA MET A 317 -2.73 21.45 8.03
C MET A 317 -2.60 21.98 9.48
N ALA A 318 -1.73 21.36 10.28
CA ALA A 318 -1.38 21.84 11.61
C ALA A 318 0.16 21.85 11.81
N PRO A 319 0.72 22.77 12.63
CA PRO A 319 2.16 22.95 12.78
C PRO A 319 2.93 21.74 13.32
N ASN A 320 2.26 20.86 14.07
CA ASN A 320 2.86 19.61 14.57
C ASN A 320 2.91 18.50 13.51
N LEU A 321 2.21 18.67 12.38
CA LEU A 321 2.12 17.69 11.29
C LEU A 321 3.17 18.01 10.22
N ARG A 322 4.06 17.05 9.98
CA ARG A 322 5.24 17.18 9.14
C ARG A 322 5.04 16.46 7.81
N TRP A 323 5.32 17.19 6.73
CA TRP A 323 5.44 16.63 5.39
C TRP A 323 6.73 15.81 5.24
N PHE A 324 6.64 14.66 4.59
CA PHE A 324 7.77 13.86 4.14
C PHE A 324 7.69 13.57 2.65
N ALA A 325 8.85 13.41 2.01
CA ALA A 325 8.92 13.02 0.60
C ALA A 325 8.73 11.49 0.44
N ASN A 326 7.83 11.09 -0.45
CA ASN A 326 7.84 9.80 -1.12
C ASN A 326 8.53 9.96 -2.47
N GLY A 327 9.85 10.19 -2.43
CA GLY A 327 10.64 10.55 -3.61
C GLY A 327 11.95 11.23 -3.23
N SER A 328 13.05 10.49 -3.29
CA SER A 328 14.42 10.99 -3.21
C SER A 328 15.38 9.93 -3.76
N THR A 329 16.60 10.32 -4.13
CA THR A 329 17.70 9.36 -4.34
C THR A 329 17.87 8.49 -3.10
N ILE A 330 18.03 7.19 -3.30
CA ILE A 330 18.14 6.19 -2.24
C ILE A 330 19.59 6.15 -1.76
N ARG A 331 19.83 6.52 -0.49
CA ARG A 331 21.16 6.39 0.14
C ARG A 331 21.38 4.96 0.67
N SER A 332 22.63 4.59 0.96
CA SER A 332 22.97 3.29 1.54
C SER A 332 22.14 2.98 2.80
N GLY A 333 21.50 1.80 2.83
CA GLY A 333 20.60 1.37 3.92
C GLY A 333 19.19 1.96 3.84
N GLN A 334 18.82 2.63 2.75
CA GLN A 334 17.47 3.13 2.49
C GLN A 334 16.76 2.32 1.41
N TRP A 335 15.45 2.51 1.31
CA TRP A 335 14.62 1.89 0.29
C TRP A 335 13.52 2.84 -0.19
N LEU A 336 12.97 2.57 -1.37
CA LEU A 336 11.80 3.28 -1.91
C LEU A 336 10.97 2.35 -2.79
N ASN A 337 9.66 2.59 -2.84
CA ASN A 337 8.81 2.03 -3.89
C ASN A 337 9.09 2.70 -5.23
N VAL A 338 8.91 1.96 -6.32
CA VAL A 338 8.82 2.52 -7.68
C VAL A 338 7.43 2.20 -8.24
N PRO A 339 6.68 3.20 -8.69
CA PRO A 339 7.07 4.61 -8.78
C PRO A 339 7.02 5.32 -7.43
N TYR A 340 7.62 6.49 -7.47
CA TYR A 340 7.64 7.50 -6.44
C TYR A 340 7.12 8.81 -7.05
N GLY A 341 7.09 9.85 -6.24
CA GLY A 341 6.70 11.19 -6.67
C GLY A 341 5.48 11.69 -5.92
N ALA A 342 5.51 11.72 -4.58
CA ALA A 342 4.49 12.42 -3.80
C ALA A 342 5.12 13.15 -2.59
N LEU A 343 4.51 14.27 -2.20
CA LEU A 343 4.73 14.90 -0.89
C LEU A 343 3.59 14.46 0.04
N VAL A 344 3.92 13.84 1.17
CA VAL A 344 2.95 13.10 2.00
C VAL A 344 2.93 13.65 3.43
N THR A 345 1.74 13.74 4.03
CA THR A 345 1.55 14.15 5.43
C THR A 345 0.32 13.47 6.03
N SER A 346 0.07 13.67 7.32
CA SER A 346 -1.26 13.47 7.92
C SER A 346 -1.96 14.84 7.96
N PRO A 347 -3.22 14.98 7.49
CA PRO A 347 -3.96 16.23 7.58
C PRO A 347 -4.52 16.45 9.00
N ALA A 348 -4.73 17.70 9.38
CA ALA A 348 -5.38 18.02 10.67
C ALA A 348 -6.90 17.88 10.57
N GLN A 349 -7.48 18.40 9.48
CA GLN A 349 -8.91 18.31 9.16
C GLN A 349 -9.09 17.96 7.67
N VAL A 350 -10.12 17.17 7.37
CA VAL A 350 -10.65 16.95 6.01
C VAL A 350 -12.17 16.98 6.10
N THR A 351 -12.81 17.85 5.33
CA THR A 351 -14.27 18.01 5.31
C THR A 351 -14.76 18.13 3.87
N GLY A 352 -15.91 17.52 3.56
CA GLY A 352 -16.54 17.55 2.23
C GLY A 352 -16.61 16.18 1.58
N THR A 353 -16.68 16.12 0.25
CA THR A 353 -16.81 14.87 -0.51
C THR A 353 -15.57 14.62 -1.37
N TYR A 354 -14.99 13.42 -1.24
CA TYR A 354 -13.93 12.92 -2.10
C TYR A 354 -14.49 11.87 -3.04
N VAL A 355 -14.13 11.94 -4.32
CA VAL A 355 -14.56 10.99 -5.36
C VAL A 355 -13.35 10.22 -5.85
N VAL A 356 -13.36 8.92 -5.62
CA VAL A 356 -12.33 7.97 -6.04
C VAL A 356 -12.72 7.40 -7.40
N ASP A 357 -12.17 7.96 -8.46
CA ASP A 357 -12.40 7.59 -9.86
C ASP A 357 -11.14 7.11 -10.59
N ALA A 358 -9.96 7.18 -9.95
CA ALA A 358 -8.74 6.56 -10.47
C ALA A 358 -8.62 5.09 -10.04
N SER A 359 -8.27 4.82 -8.77
CA SER A 359 -8.04 3.48 -8.25
C SER A 359 -8.07 3.41 -6.71
N MET A 360 -8.08 2.18 -6.17
CA MET A 360 -8.11 1.89 -4.73
C MET A 360 -7.08 0.79 -4.41
N GLY A 361 -6.49 0.85 -3.22
CA GLY A 361 -5.55 -0.14 -2.71
C GLY A 361 -6.18 -1.35 -2.01
N GLY A 362 -5.32 -2.07 -1.28
CA GLY A 362 -5.67 -3.33 -0.64
C GLY A 362 -5.81 -4.49 -1.62
N GLY A 363 -5.86 -5.73 -1.09
CA GLY A 363 -5.90 -6.94 -1.90
C GLY A 363 -7.15 -7.10 -2.77
N TYR A 364 -8.25 -6.38 -2.47
CA TYR A 364 -9.40 -6.29 -3.37
C TYR A 364 -9.18 -5.20 -4.42
N GLY A 365 -8.75 -3.99 -4.01
CA GLY A 365 -8.53 -2.84 -4.90
C GLY A 365 -7.54 -3.10 -6.03
N SER A 366 -6.46 -3.84 -5.76
CA SER A 366 -5.46 -4.23 -6.77
C SER A 366 -6.03 -5.04 -7.96
N ARG A 367 -7.20 -5.67 -7.79
CA ARG A 367 -7.91 -6.43 -8.83
C ARG A 367 -8.98 -5.61 -9.56
N LEU A 368 -9.21 -4.36 -9.16
CA LEU A 368 -10.31 -3.53 -9.70
C LEU A 368 -9.95 -2.75 -10.96
N GLY A 369 -8.67 -2.44 -11.17
CA GLY A 369 -8.24 -1.51 -12.21
C GLY A 369 -8.84 -0.11 -12.01
N SER A 370 -9.19 0.56 -13.11
CA SER A 370 -9.78 1.89 -13.07
C SER A 370 -11.17 1.90 -12.42
N LEU A 371 -11.40 2.88 -11.55
CA LEU A 371 -12.69 3.17 -10.92
C LEU A 371 -13.54 4.20 -11.68
N SER A 372 -13.06 4.73 -12.81
CA SER A 372 -13.70 5.82 -13.57
C SER A 372 -15.18 5.57 -13.91
N SER A 373 -15.53 4.33 -14.26
CA SER A 373 -16.93 3.96 -14.53
C SER A 373 -17.77 3.77 -13.25
N ARG A 374 -17.13 3.42 -12.12
CA ARG A 374 -17.76 3.00 -10.86
C ARG A 374 -17.13 3.69 -9.64
N PRO A 375 -17.15 5.04 -9.58
CA PRO A 375 -16.43 5.77 -8.56
C PRO A 375 -16.99 5.50 -7.16
N ILE A 376 -16.12 5.65 -6.16
CA ILE A 376 -16.49 5.63 -4.74
C ILE A 376 -16.60 7.07 -4.26
N ARG A 377 -17.71 7.46 -3.63
CA ARG A 377 -17.85 8.75 -2.95
C ARG A 377 -17.68 8.54 -1.45
N LEU A 378 -16.74 9.26 -0.86
CA LEU A 378 -16.48 9.29 0.57
C LEU A 378 -16.81 10.70 1.08
N THR A 379 -17.78 10.81 1.98
CA THR A 379 -18.07 12.09 2.66
C THR A 379 -17.36 12.13 4.00
N PHE A 380 -16.59 13.20 4.23
CA PHE A 380 -15.78 13.43 5.41
C PHE A 380 -16.32 14.59 6.25
N GLU A 381 -16.25 14.39 7.57
CA GLU A 381 -16.39 15.45 8.58
C GLU A 381 -15.32 15.23 9.64
N GLY A 382 -14.58 16.28 10.00
CA GLY A 382 -13.55 16.20 11.04
C GLY A 382 -12.38 15.25 10.71
N GLY A 383 -12.13 15.00 9.43
CA GLY A 383 -11.18 13.98 8.96
C GLY A 383 -11.67 12.53 9.04
N ARG A 384 -12.96 12.28 9.33
CA ARG A 384 -13.56 10.93 9.44
C ARG A 384 -14.66 10.70 8.41
N VAL A 385 -14.72 9.48 7.85
CA VAL A 385 -15.75 9.04 6.90
C VAL A 385 -17.10 8.98 7.62
N GLN A 386 -18.05 9.77 7.15
CA GLN A 386 -19.45 9.75 7.59
C GLN A 386 -20.34 8.92 6.65
N ARG A 387 -19.95 8.76 5.37
CA ARG A 387 -20.72 8.05 4.36
C ARG A 387 -19.83 7.47 3.27
N VAL A 388 -20.15 6.24 2.86
CA VAL A 388 -19.58 5.54 1.71
C VAL A 388 -20.67 5.28 0.67
N GLU A 389 -20.46 5.71 -0.57
CA GLU A 389 -21.35 5.43 -1.69
C GLU A 389 -20.57 4.85 -2.87
N CYS A 390 -21.03 3.72 -3.40
CA CYS A 390 -20.59 3.23 -4.70
C CYS A 390 -21.75 2.47 -5.33
N ARG A 391 -21.87 2.53 -6.67
CA ARG A 391 -22.86 1.73 -7.42
C ARG A 391 -22.52 0.23 -7.41
N ASP A 392 -21.25 -0.09 -7.16
CA ASP A 392 -20.74 -1.44 -7.03
C ASP A 392 -20.83 -1.84 -5.54
N ALA A 393 -21.81 -2.69 -5.22
CA ALA A 393 -22.09 -3.10 -3.85
C ALA A 393 -20.93 -3.88 -3.20
N SER A 394 -20.13 -4.60 -4.00
CA SER A 394 -18.97 -5.36 -3.51
C SER A 394 -17.81 -4.44 -3.15
N VAL A 395 -17.56 -3.41 -3.97
CA VAL A 395 -16.59 -2.35 -3.65
C VAL A 395 -17.02 -1.57 -2.41
N LYS A 396 -18.30 -1.18 -2.33
CA LYS A 396 -18.85 -0.51 -1.16
C LYS A 396 -18.65 -1.34 0.12
N ALA A 397 -19.06 -2.61 0.10
CA ALA A 397 -18.94 -3.51 1.24
C ALA A 397 -17.49 -3.75 1.67
N TYR A 398 -16.53 -3.78 0.74
CA TYR A 398 -15.10 -3.88 1.08
C TYR A 398 -14.60 -2.65 1.84
N VAL A 399 -14.96 -1.45 1.41
CA VAL A 399 -14.59 -0.20 2.09
C VAL A 399 -15.26 -0.08 3.46
N GLU A 400 -16.56 -0.37 3.55
CA GLU A 400 -17.29 -0.35 4.83
C GLU A 400 -16.76 -1.39 5.82
N LYS A 401 -16.37 -2.58 5.33
CA LYS A 401 -15.69 -3.60 6.15
C LYS A 401 -14.36 -3.07 6.69
N PHE A 402 -13.49 -2.52 5.83
CA PHE A 402 -12.21 -1.96 6.29
C PHE A 402 -12.42 -0.90 7.37
N ILE A 403 -13.35 0.04 7.15
CA ILE A 403 -13.70 1.09 8.12
C ILE A 403 -14.16 0.51 9.46
N GLY A 404 -14.91 -0.59 9.45
CA GLY A 404 -15.37 -1.28 10.67
C GLY A 404 -14.36 -2.22 11.33
N ASP A 405 -13.28 -2.60 10.65
CA ASP A 405 -12.35 -3.63 11.13
C ASP A 405 -11.46 -3.17 12.31
N ALA A 406 -11.13 -1.87 12.45
CA ALA A 406 -10.34 -1.35 13.57
C ALA A 406 -10.52 0.14 13.85
N MET A 407 -10.11 0.57 15.05
CA MET A 407 -10.15 1.99 15.46
C MET A 407 -9.26 2.86 14.55
N GLY A 408 -9.83 3.92 13.98
CA GLY A 408 -9.13 4.86 13.12
C GLY A 408 -9.12 4.51 11.63
N HIS A 409 -9.64 3.34 11.23
CA HIS A 409 -9.85 3.00 9.82
C HIS A 409 -10.92 3.86 9.13
N ASP A 410 -11.73 4.59 9.90
CA ASP A 410 -12.65 5.62 9.42
C ASP A 410 -11.96 6.98 9.18
N ARG A 411 -10.73 7.18 9.68
CA ARG A 411 -10.05 8.48 9.68
C ARG A 411 -9.00 8.56 8.57
N VAL A 412 -8.91 9.73 7.92
CA VAL A 412 -7.81 10.04 7.00
C VAL A 412 -6.48 10.02 7.76
N GLY A 413 -5.70 8.98 7.52
CA GLY A 413 -4.36 8.79 8.06
C GLY A 413 -3.33 9.60 7.27
N LEU A 414 -3.39 9.53 5.93
CA LEU A 414 -2.50 10.26 5.03
C LEU A 414 -3.23 11.07 3.97
N LEU A 415 -2.61 12.19 3.62
CA LEU A 415 -2.80 12.91 2.37
C LEU A 415 -1.49 12.87 1.58
N SER A 416 -1.58 12.45 0.32
CA SER A 416 -0.50 12.49 -0.66
C SER A 416 -0.82 13.56 -1.70
N LEU A 417 0.08 14.52 -1.87
CA LEU A 417 0.07 15.47 -2.97
C LEU A 417 1.04 14.94 -4.04
N GLY A 418 0.50 14.30 -5.07
CA GLY A 418 1.29 13.65 -6.10
C GLY A 418 2.02 14.66 -6.99
N ALA A 419 3.24 14.33 -7.38
CA ALA A 419 4.25 15.18 -8.00
C ALA A 419 4.97 14.48 -9.17
N ASN A 420 4.61 13.24 -9.49
CA ASN A 420 5.11 12.55 -10.68
C ASN A 420 4.39 13.06 -11.94
N ILE A 421 4.86 14.19 -12.45
CA ILE A 421 4.38 14.84 -13.68
C ILE A 421 4.51 13.97 -14.96
N GLY A 422 5.12 12.79 -14.87
CA GLY A 422 5.11 11.79 -15.94
C GLY A 422 3.78 11.04 -16.06
N ILE A 423 3.05 10.88 -14.94
CA ILE A 423 1.75 10.20 -14.92
C ILE A 423 0.66 11.18 -15.36
N ALA A 424 0.43 11.25 -16.67
CA ALA A 424 -0.49 12.21 -17.28
C ALA A 424 -1.98 11.84 -17.16
N ALA A 425 -2.30 10.61 -16.75
CA ALA A 425 -3.65 10.10 -16.56
C ALA A 425 -3.64 8.87 -15.63
N PRO A 426 -4.76 8.53 -14.96
CA PRO A 426 -4.89 7.32 -14.15
C PRO A 426 -4.51 6.05 -14.89
N LEU A 427 -3.66 5.24 -14.25
CA LEU A 427 -3.28 3.93 -14.72
C LEU A 427 -4.26 2.86 -14.19
N GLY A 428 -4.97 3.10 -13.10
CA GLY A 428 -5.84 2.11 -12.46
C GLY A 428 -5.07 1.19 -11.49
N GLU A 429 -3.88 1.60 -11.09
CA GLU A 429 -2.96 0.85 -10.22
C GLU A 429 -2.48 1.81 -9.13
N LEU A 430 -3.01 1.66 -7.91
CA LEU A 430 -2.92 2.68 -6.86
C LEU A 430 -1.49 3.17 -6.59
N ILE A 431 -0.52 2.28 -6.45
CA ILE A 431 0.87 2.64 -6.13
C ILE A 431 1.50 3.54 -7.20
N HIS A 432 0.92 3.60 -8.40
CA HIS A 432 1.25 4.58 -9.43
C HIS A 432 0.35 5.81 -9.33
N ASP A 433 -0.96 5.61 -9.31
CA ASP A 433 -1.94 6.70 -9.34
C ASP A 433 -1.83 7.65 -8.16
N GLU A 434 -1.39 7.20 -6.97
CA GLU A 434 -1.19 8.07 -5.80
C GLU A 434 0.04 9.00 -5.90
N ASN A 435 0.83 8.89 -6.97
CA ASN A 435 1.94 9.78 -7.28
C ASN A 435 1.61 10.76 -8.43
N MET A 436 0.48 10.63 -9.13
CA MET A 436 0.12 11.54 -10.24
C MET A 436 -0.29 12.93 -9.72
N PRO A 437 -0.24 14.01 -10.54
CA PRO A 437 -0.55 15.34 -10.03
C PRO A 437 -2.00 15.48 -9.53
N GLY A 438 -2.15 15.59 -8.21
CA GLY A 438 -3.45 15.67 -7.55
C GLY A 438 -3.36 15.42 -6.05
N VAL A 439 -4.51 15.43 -5.38
CA VAL A 439 -4.63 15.03 -3.97
C VAL A 439 -5.20 13.63 -3.87
N HIS A 440 -4.52 12.79 -3.10
CA HIS A 440 -4.88 11.40 -2.84
C HIS A 440 -4.94 11.14 -1.33
N LEU A 441 -5.85 10.27 -0.89
CA LEU A 441 -6.15 10.08 0.53
C LEU A 441 -5.99 8.62 0.93
N SER A 442 -5.55 8.39 2.16
CA SER A 442 -5.49 7.07 2.78
C SER A 442 -6.19 7.07 4.13
N LEU A 443 -6.97 6.04 4.41
CA LEU A 443 -7.59 5.81 5.71
C LEU A 443 -6.73 4.88 6.58
N GLY A 444 -6.78 5.06 7.91
CA GLY A 444 -6.04 4.24 8.87
C GLY A 444 -4.65 4.79 9.20
N GLU A 445 -3.60 4.05 8.88
CA GLU A 445 -2.19 4.37 9.17
C GLU A 445 -1.80 5.77 8.69
N ASN A 446 -1.00 6.44 9.51
CA ASN A 446 -0.61 7.85 9.36
C ASN A 446 0.91 8.08 9.50
N PHE A 447 1.69 7.02 9.74
CA PHE A 447 3.13 7.06 9.95
C PHE A 447 3.53 8.12 10.98
N ALA A 448 2.93 8.09 12.18
CA ALA A 448 3.16 9.07 13.25
C ALA A 448 4.63 9.42 13.52
N SER A 449 5.56 8.47 13.39
CA SER A 449 7.00 8.70 13.52
C SER A 449 7.59 9.64 12.45
N ARG A 450 7.01 9.68 11.25
CA ARG A 450 7.32 10.62 10.16
C ARG A 450 6.44 11.87 10.23
N THR A 451 5.11 11.70 10.31
CA THR A 451 4.15 12.81 10.23
C THR A 451 4.00 13.62 11.51
N GLY A 452 4.39 13.13 12.69
CA GLY A 452 4.12 13.83 13.95
C GLY A 452 2.64 13.79 14.39
N ALA A 453 1.84 12.90 13.81
CA ALA A 453 0.48 12.66 14.25
C ALA A 453 0.43 12.11 15.69
N LEU A 454 -0.52 12.59 16.50
CA LEU A 454 -0.68 12.24 17.92
C LEU A 454 -1.62 11.03 18.14
N TRP A 455 -1.84 10.24 17.10
CA TRP A 455 -2.67 9.04 17.08
C TRP A 455 -2.02 8.03 16.13
N THR A 456 -2.42 6.76 16.19
CA THR A 456 -1.98 5.71 15.27
C THR A 456 -3.15 4.78 14.94
N SER A 457 -3.06 4.06 13.83
CA SER A 457 -3.99 2.99 13.45
C SER A 457 -3.24 1.98 12.60
N HIS A 458 -3.47 0.68 12.81
CA HIS A 458 -2.74 -0.38 12.11
C HIS A 458 -3.53 -0.89 10.91
N GLY A 459 -3.05 -0.59 9.72
CA GLY A 459 -3.69 -0.95 8.46
C GLY A 459 -4.02 0.30 7.64
N GLN A 460 -4.03 0.17 6.32
CA GLN A 460 -4.19 1.31 5.42
C GLN A 460 -5.06 0.93 4.22
N LEU A 461 -6.00 1.81 3.86
CA LEU A 461 -6.72 1.74 2.60
C LEU A 461 -6.58 3.07 1.88
N SER A 462 -5.84 3.06 0.77
CA SER A 462 -5.50 4.23 -0.04
C SER A 462 -6.36 4.35 -1.29
N PHE A 463 -6.58 5.59 -1.72
CA PHE A 463 -7.53 5.96 -2.75
C PHE A 463 -6.99 7.11 -3.63
N ALA A 464 -6.89 6.88 -4.94
CA ALA A 464 -6.50 7.90 -5.92
C ALA A 464 -7.72 8.49 -6.65
N ALA A 465 -7.61 9.76 -7.05
CA ALA A 465 -8.65 10.52 -7.75
C ALA A 465 -8.03 11.28 -8.93
N ALA A 466 -8.70 11.25 -10.07
CA ALA A 466 -8.27 11.84 -11.32
C ALA A 466 -8.57 13.35 -11.40
N ASP A 467 -7.82 14.05 -12.26
CA ASP A 467 -8.12 15.40 -12.75
C ASP A 467 -8.56 16.42 -11.67
N THR A 468 -7.94 16.33 -10.49
CA THR A 468 -8.23 17.25 -9.38
C THR A 468 -7.62 18.62 -9.64
N ASP A 469 -8.41 19.66 -9.41
CA ASP A 469 -7.96 21.03 -9.21
C ASP A 469 -7.59 21.19 -7.73
N VAL A 470 -6.45 21.83 -7.45
CA VAL A 470 -5.98 22.11 -6.09
C VAL A 470 -5.60 23.59 -5.99
N ASP A 471 -6.16 24.26 -4.99
CA ASP A 471 -5.66 25.55 -4.50
C ASP A 471 -4.87 25.33 -3.22
N LEU A 472 -3.77 26.07 -3.05
CA LEU A 472 -2.98 26.15 -1.83
C LEU A 472 -3.08 27.58 -1.30
N ASP A 473 -3.63 27.73 -0.09
CA ASP A 473 -3.87 29.03 0.56
C ASP A 473 -4.66 30.02 -0.33
N GLY A 474 -5.65 29.50 -1.08
CA GLY A 474 -6.48 30.27 -2.02
C GLY A 474 -5.86 30.49 -3.41
N GLU A 475 -4.59 30.14 -3.60
CA GLU A 475 -3.87 30.32 -4.86
C GLU A 475 -3.83 29.03 -5.72
N PRO A 476 -4.06 29.09 -7.04
CA PRO A 476 -3.97 27.94 -7.92
C PRO A 476 -2.62 27.19 -7.81
N LEU A 477 -2.67 25.88 -7.62
CA LEU A 477 -1.50 25.00 -7.62
C LEU A 477 -1.60 23.93 -8.71
N ILE A 478 -2.73 23.23 -8.78
CA ILE A 478 -3.03 22.21 -9.80
C ILE A 478 -4.34 22.59 -10.51
N ARG A 479 -4.38 22.41 -11.84
CA ARG A 479 -5.57 22.47 -12.68
C ARG A 479 -5.62 21.30 -13.65
N HIS A 480 -6.76 20.63 -13.75
CA HIS A 480 -6.97 19.47 -14.64
C HIS A 480 -5.84 18.44 -14.56
N GLY A 481 -5.46 18.04 -13.34
CA GLY A 481 -4.39 17.05 -13.12
C GLY A 481 -2.99 17.52 -13.56
N ARG A 482 -2.73 18.84 -13.58
CA ARG A 482 -1.42 19.43 -13.94
C ARG A 482 -1.07 20.59 -13.04
N TYR A 483 0.19 20.65 -12.61
CA TYR A 483 0.72 21.81 -11.90
C TYR A 483 0.73 23.04 -12.81
N VAL A 484 0.23 24.16 -12.29
CA VAL A 484 0.26 25.49 -12.96
C VAL A 484 1.27 26.44 -12.34
N ARG A 485 2.00 25.98 -11.32
CA ARG A 485 3.05 26.70 -10.59
C ARG A 485 4.04 25.66 -10.02
N LEU A 486 5.27 26.08 -9.75
CA LEU A 486 6.37 25.26 -9.19
C LEU A 486 6.98 24.17 -10.12
N VAL A 487 6.66 24.16 -11.42
CA VAL A 487 7.08 23.15 -12.43
C VAL A 487 7.88 23.69 -13.60
#